data_AF-A0A5M7QNR1-F1
#
_entry.id   AF-A0A5M7QNR1-F1
#
_cell.length_a   1.000
_cell.length_b   1.000
_cell.length_c   1.000
_cell.angle_alpha   90.00
_cell.angle_beta   90.00
_cell.angle_gamma   90.00
#
_symmetry.space_group_name_H-M   'P 1'
#
loop_
_entity.id
_entity.type
_entity.pdbx_description
1 polymer ?
#
loop_
_entity_poly.entity_id
_entity_poly.type
_entity_poly.pdbx_seq_one_letter_code
_entity_poly.pdbx_strand_id
1 'polypeptide(L)'
;MRYQTNLLLTAVLALSLVACDKPAAEPALVLEGKTMGTVWRVSLAGVDQARKAELQQRIQQRLDADDAELSTWKPDSALSRFNQSRDLTPQPVSENMADIVTTALRIGRKTGGAMDITVGPLVNLWGFGPTKQPVHTPDAAQIAAARAETGLQHLRVVQGAGGQWLQKDLPGLYVDLSTVGEGFATDHLARLMEQLGINNYLVSVGGAVLSRGLNAQQQPWRVAIQKPTDRENAVQAKDLPGLYVDLSTVGEGFATDHLARLMEQLGINNYLVSVGGAVLSRGLNAQQQPWRVAIQKPTDRENAVQARVDLQGHGISTSGSYRNYYELDGKRISHVIDPVTGRPIEHKLVSATVIATTALEADGWDTGLMVLGTEKAKALALEQHLAVYLISKQGDKFVSWMSPQFAAFLIPAATTGEP
;
A
#
# COMPACT_ATOMS: atom_id res chain seq x y z
N MET A 1 67.12 38.09 -57.32
CA MET A 1 66.61 38.68 -56.06
C MET A 1 65.11 38.48 -55.99
N ARG A 2 64.62 38.02 -54.82
CA ARG A 2 63.24 37.97 -54.30
C ARG A 2 62.65 36.57 -54.04
N TYR A 3 63.00 36.11 -52.83
CA TYR A 3 62.23 35.37 -51.81
C TYR A 3 61.17 34.34 -52.24
N GLN A 4 61.48 33.06 -51.99
CA GLN A 4 60.51 31.98 -51.78
C GLN A 4 60.08 31.96 -50.31
N THR A 5 58.79 32.03 -50.05
CA THR A 5 58.17 31.80 -48.73
C THR A 5 57.62 30.38 -48.69
N ASN A 6 58.22 29.52 -47.85
CA ASN A 6 57.70 28.20 -47.52
C ASN A 6 56.48 28.35 -46.61
N LEU A 7 55.30 27.93 -47.08
CA LEU A 7 54.11 27.75 -46.25
C LEU A 7 53.98 26.25 -45.91
N LEU A 8 54.35 25.89 -44.68
CA LEU A 8 54.10 24.57 -44.09
C LEU A 8 52.60 24.43 -43.82
N LEU A 9 51.90 23.61 -44.61
CA LEU A 9 50.53 23.20 -44.32
C LEU A 9 50.56 21.98 -43.39
N THR A 10 50.43 22.20 -42.09
CA THR A 10 50.13 21.13 -41.12
C THR A 10 48.66 20.75 -41.26
N ALA A 11 48.39 19.59 -41.85
CA ALA A 11 47.06 18.97 -41.85
C ALA A 11 46.75 18.43 -40.44
N VAL A 12 45.89 19.13 -39.71
CA VAL A 12 45.32 18.64 -38.45
C VAL A 12 44.20 17.66 -38.81
N LEU A 13 44.45 16.37 -38.61
CA LEU A 13 43.45 15.31 -38.71
C LEU A 13 42.52 15.42 -37.50
N ALA A 14 41.35 16.01 -37.66
CA ALA A 14 40.32 16.04 -36.64
C ALA A 14 39.66 14.65 -36.58
N LEU A 15 40.12 13.78 -35.65
CA LEU A 15 39.35 12.62 -35.24
C LEU A 15 38.11 13.10 -34.48
N SER A 16 36.97 13.09 -35.15
CA SER A 16 35.66 13.19 -34.50
C SER A 16 35.44 11.94 -33.65
N LEU A 17 35.65 12.09 -32.33
CA LEU A 17 35.12 11.17 -31.33
C LEU A 17 33.59 11.19 -31.44
N VAL A 18 33.02 10.21 -32.14
CA VAL A 18 31.60 9.90 -32.02
C VAL A 18 31.43 9.30 -30.64
N ALA A 19 31.17 10.15 -29.64
CA ALA A 19 30.58 9.70 -28.40
C ALA A 19 29.24 9.07 -28.79
N CYS A 20 29.12 7.75 -28.63
CA CYS A 20 27.82 7.11 -28.60
C CYS A 20 27.05 7.70 -27.43
N ASP A 21 26.26 8.74 -27.69
CA ASP A 21 25.17 9.13 -26.82
C ASP A 21 24.30 7.89 -26.66
N LYS A 22 24.42 7.21 -25.52
CA LYS A 22 23.38 6.27 -25.11
C LYS A 22 22.11 7.10 -25.06
N PRO A 23 21.07 6.78 -25.85
CA PRO A 23 19.82 7.50 -25.77
C PRO A 23 19.39 7.52 -24.30
N ALA A 24 19.09 8.71 -23.78
CA ALA A 24 18.62 8.87 -22.42
C ALA A 24 17.47 7.88 -22.22
N ALA A 25 17.58 7.03 -21.19
CA ALA A 25 16.57 6.01 -20.95
C ALA A 25 15.19 6.68 -20.86
N GLU A 26 14.25 6.26 -21.69
CA GLU A 26 12.90 6.82 -21.67
C GLU A 26 12.30 6.70 -20.27
N PRO A 27 11.65 7.76 -19.76
CA PRO A 27 11.06 7.73 -18.43
C PRO A 27 9.97 6.65 -18.36
N ALA A 28 9.84 6.01 -17.20
CA ALA A 28 8.77 5.05 -16.97
C ALA A 28 7.39 5.71 -17.21
N LEU A 29 6.47 4.97 -17.84
CA LEU A 29 5.07 5.36 -17.92
C LEU A 29 4.44 5.15 -16.53
N VAL A 30 3.91 6.22 -15.93
CA VAL A 30 3.26 6.19 -14.63
C VAL A 30 1.77 6.52 -14.78
N LEU A 31 0.94 5.66 -14.20
CA LEU A 31 -0.52 5.70 -14.19
C LEU A 31 -0.99 5.72 -12.74
N GLU A 32 -2.03 6.50 -12.45
CA GLU A 32 -2.54 6.71 -11.10
C GLU A 32 -4.06 6.88 -11.12
N GLY A 33 -4.74 6.49 -10.05
CA GLY A 33 -6.18 6.66 -9.90
C GLY A 33 -6.67 6.30 -8.51
N LYS A 34 -7.98 6.10 -8.38
CA LYS A 34 -8.65 5.79 -7.12
C LYS A 34 -9.43 4.47 -7.23
N THR A 35 -9.46 3.71 -6.14
CA THR A 35 -10.26 2.49 -5.99
C THR A 35 -10.37 2.13 -4.51
N MET A 36 -11.39 1.38 -4.08
CA MET A 36 -11.47 0.79 -2.73
C MET A 36 -11.24 1.79 -1.57
N GLY A 37 -11.64 3.06 -1.74
CA GLY A 37 -11.40 4.11 -0.73
C GLY A 37 -9.93 4.60 -0.63
N THR A 38 -9.05 4.11 -1.50
CA THR A 38 -7.62 4.41 -1.55
C THR A 38 -7.17 4.83 -2.97
N VAL A 39 -5.86 4.92 -3.18
CA VAL A 39 -5.22 5.21 -4.47
C VAL A 39 -4.51 3.99 -5.02
N TRP A 40 -4.43 3.92 -6.34
CA TRP A 40 -3.59 2.95 -7.04
C TRP A 40 -2.54 3.66 -7.88
N ARG A 41 -1.40 3.00 -8.08
CA ARG A 41 -0.30 3.49 -8.93
C ARG A 41 0.31 2.32 -9.70
N VAL A 42 0.58 2.54 -10.98
CA VAL A 42 1.23 1.57 -11.87
C VAL A 42 2.37 2.26 -12.60
N SER A 43 3.59 1.77 -12.42
CA SER A 43 4.81 2.26 -13.08
C SER A 43 5.33 1.20 -14.04
N LEU A 44 5.52 1.55 -15.30
CA LEU A 44 5.83 0.62 -16.39
C LEU A 44 7.11 1.06 -17.12
N ALA A 45 8.05 0.14 -17.31
CA ALA A 45 9.28 0.43 -18.06
C ALA A 45 9.19 -0.14 -19.49
N GLY A 46 9.69 0.63 -20.47
CA GLY A 46 9.69 0.22 -21.88
C GLY A 46 8.30 0.19 -22.52
N VAL A 47 7.36 0.99 -22.02
CA VAL A 47 5.99 1.10 -22.57
C VAL A 47 5.80 2.49 -23.17
N ASP A 48 5.37 2.53 -24.43
CA ASP A 48 5.08 3.76 -25.17
C ASP A 48 4.02 4.62 -24.44
N GLN A 49 4.30 5.92 -24.30
CA GLN A 49 3.39 6.91 -23.74
C GLN A 49 2.06 6.99 -24.48
N ALA A 50 2.01 6.64 -25.76
CA ALA A 50 0.77 6.58 -26.54
C ALA A 50 -0.25 5.57 -25.98
N ARG A 51 0.20 4.54 -25.25
CA ARG A 51 -0.68 3.54 -24.59
C ARG A 51 -1.29 4.01 -23.29
N LYS A 52 -0.91 5.20 -22.78
CA LYS A 52 -1.33 5.71 -21.46
C LYS A 52 -2.84 5.67 -21.26
N ALA A 53 -3.62 6.21 -22.19
CA ALA A 53 -5.08 6.30 -22.07
C ALA A 53 -5.75 4.92 -22.07
N GLU A 54 -5.32 4.02 -22.96
CA GLU A 54 -5.81 2.65 -23.04
C GLU A 54 -5.55 1.89 -21.73
N LEU A 55 -4.31 1.94 -21.23
CA LEU A 55 -3.89 1.24 -20.01
C LEU A 55 -4.60 1.79 -18.77
N GLN A 56 -4.72 3.12 -18.66
CA GLN A 56 -5.49 3.77 -17.60
C GLN A 56 -6.93 3.24 -17.55
N GLN A 57 -7.59 3.17 -18.71
CA GLN A 57 -8.96 2.66 -18.79
C GLN A 57 -9.07 1.19 -18.39
N ARG A 58 -8.19 0.32 -18.91
CA ARG A 58 -8.21 -1.12 -18.57
C ARG A 58 -7.93 -1.37 -17.08
N ILE A 59 -6.98 -0.64 -16.50
CA ILE A 59 -6.66 -0.72 -15.07
C ILE A 59 -7.87 -0.30 -14.24
N GLN A 60 -8.47 0.84 -14.55
CA GLN A 60 -9.63 1.32 -13.79
C GLN A 60 -10.80 0.35 -13.92
N GLN A 61 -11.11 -0.16 -15.11
CA GLN A 61 -12.17 -1.15 -15.32
C GLN A 61 -11.94 -2.43 -14.50
N ARG A 62 -10.69 -2.89 -14.39
CA ARG A 62 -10.35 -4.05 -13.56
C ARG A 62 -10.59 -3.76 -12.07
N LEU A 63 -10.08 -2.63 -11.58
CA LEU A 63 -10.23 -2.25 -10.18
C LEU A 63 -11.67 -1.96 -9.79
N ASP A 64 -12.47 -1.38 -10.70
CA ASP A 64 -13.91 -1.17 -10.49
C ASP A 64 -14.66 -2.50 -10.37
N ALA A 65 -14.27 -3.51 -11.15
CA ALA A 65 -14.83 -4.86 -11.07
C ALA A 65 -14.44 -5.57 -9.76
N ASP A 66 -13.17 -5.46 -9.34
CA ASP A 66 -12.70 -6.00 -8.07
C ASP A 66 -13.42 -5.33 -6.88
N ASP A 67 -13.60 -4.00 -6.92
CA ASP A 67 -14.34 -3.26 -5.89
C ASP A 67 -15.85 -3.60 -5.89
N ALA A 68 -16.47 -3.81 -7.06
CA ALA A 68 -17.85 -4.29 -7.16
C ALA A 68 -18.03 -5.72 -6.61
N GLU A 69 -16.97 -6.51 -6.54
CA GLU A 69 -16.99 -7.85 -5.96
C GLU A 69 -16.79 -7.81 -4.43
N LEU A 70 -15.79 -7.05 -3.96
CA LEU A 70 -15.24 -7.17 -2.61
C LEU A 70 -15.72 -6.10 -1.62
N SER A 71 -16.28 -4.99 -2.09
CA SER A 71 -16.58 -3.84 -1.21
C SER A 71 -17.66 -4.13 -0.17
N THR A 72 -17.39 -3.85 1.10
CA THR A 72 -18.41 -3.80 2.17
C THR A 72 -19.21 -2.49 2.16
N TRP A 73 -18.77 -1.48 1.40
CA TRP A 73 -19.39 -0.16 1.32
C TRP A 73 -20.43 -0.05 0.20
N LYS A 74 -20.31 -0.89 -0.84
CA LYS A 74 -21.31 -1.01 -1.90
C LYS A 74 -22.39 -2.01 -1.49
N PRO A 75 -23.65 -1.60 -1.28
CA PRO A 75 -24.71 -2.50 -0.81
C PRO A 75 -25.05 -3.61 -1.82
N ASP A 76 -24.73 -3.40 -3.10
CA ASP A 76 -24.94 -4.33 -4.20
C ASP A 76 -23.65 -5.05 -4.64
N SER A 77 -22.57 -5.02 -3.85
CA SER A 77 -21.40 -5.86 -4.15
C SER A 77 -21.72 -7.35 -3.97
N ALA A 78 -20.91 -8.22 -4.57
CA ALA A 78 -21.06 -9.67 -4.37
C ALA A 78 -20.92 -10.05 -2.89
N LEU A 79 -19.91 -9.50 -2.19
CA LEU A 79 -19.70 -9.71 -0.77
C LEU A 79 -20.87 -9.19 0.09
N SER A 80 -21.36 -7.99 -0.19
CA SER A 80 -22.48 -7.39 0.54
C SER A 80 -23.77 -8.20 0.38
N ARG A 81 -24.05 -8.72 -0.81
CA ARG A 81 -25.19 -9.65 -1.02
C ARG A 81 -25.05 -10.92 -0.18
N PHE A 82 -23.86 -11.51 -0.13
CA PHE A 82 -23.59 -12.67 0.74
C PHE A 82 -23.80 -12.35 2.23
N ASN A 83 -23.36 -11.18 2.67
CA ASN A 83 -23.54 -10.72 4.06
C ASN A 83 -25.01 -10.46 4.40
N GLN A 84 -25.78 -9.86 3.49
CA GLN A 84 -27.21 -9.57 3.67
C GLN A 84 -28.08 -10.83 3.68
N SER A 85 -27.67 -11.86 2.95
CA SER A 85 -28.40 -13.13 2.90
C SER A 85 -28.43 -13.80 4.28
N ARG A 86 -29.59 -14.29 4.68
CA ARG A 86 -29.76 -15.15 5.88
C ARG A 86 -29.73 -16.64 5.54
N ASP A 87 -29.52 -16.98 4.27
CA ASP A 87 -29.49 -18.36 3.79
C ASP A 87 -28.19 -19.07 4.22
N LEU A 88 -28.33 -20.34 4.61
CA LEU A 88 -27.26 -21.25 5.03
C LEU A 88 -26.86 -22.25 3.94
N THR A 89 -27.58 -22.26 2.81
CA THR A 89 -27.20 -23.05 1.65
C THR A 89 -25.98 -22.44 0.93
N PRO A 90 -25.21 -23.22 0.15
CA PRO A 90 -24.10 -22.69 -0.62
C PRO A 90 -24.55 -21.61 -1.61
N GLN A 91 -23.93 -20.43 -1.54
CA GLN A 91 -24.23 -19.28 -2.40
C GLN A 91 -23.13 -19.13 -3.47
N PRO A 92 -23.49 -19.00 -4.75
CA PRO A 92 -22.51 -18.98 -5.84
C PRO A 92 -21.64 -17.73 -5.76
N VAL A 93 -20.34 -17.92 -6.00
CA VAL A 93 -19.36 -16.83 -6.06
C VAL A 93 -18.41 -17.04 -7.24
N SER A 94 -17.62 -16.02 -7.58
CA SER A 94 -16.57 -16.18 -8.58
C SER A 94 -15.40 -17.03 -8.02
N GLU A 95 -14.52 -17.47 -8.93
CA GLU A 95 -13.26 -18.12 -8.55
C GLU A 95 -12.39 -17.19 -7.69
N ASN A 96 -12.36 -15.89 -8.02
CA ASN A 96 -11.61 -14.88 -7.27
C ASN A 96 -12.03 -14.81 -5.81
N MET A 97 -13.34 -14.68 -5.57
CA MET A 97 -13.89 -14.64 -4.21
C MET A 97 -13.56 -15.93 -3.44
N ALA A 98 -13.68 -17.08 -4.10
CA ALA A 98 -13.34 -18.38 -3.51
C ALA A 98 -11.85 -18.46 -3.12
N ASP A 99 -10.95 -17.98 -3.97
CA ASP A 99 -9.51 -17.98 -3.73
C ASP A 99 -9.09 -17.01 -2.61
N ILE A 100 -9.69 -15.81 -2.58
CA ILE A 100 -9.46 -14.80 -1.53
C ILE A 100 -9.89 -15.38 -0.17
N VAL A 101 -11.12 -15.90 -0.08
CA VAL A 101 -11.65 -16.47 1.17
C VAL A 101 -10.85 -17.70 1.58
N THR A 102 -10.46 -18.57 0.64
CA THR A 102 -9.61 -19.74 0.94
C THR A 102 -8.28 -19.32 1.53
N THR A 103 -7.64 -18.29 0.97
CA THR A 103 -6.36 -17.77 1.45
C THR A 103 -6.51 -17.12 2.81
N ALA A 104 -7.52 -16.27 3.00
CA ALA A 104 -7.82 -15.63 4.27
C ALA A 104 -8.11 -16.64 5.39
N LEU A 105 -8.95 -17.66 5.14
CA LEU A 105 -9.23 -18.74 6.11
C LEU A 105 -7.96 -19.53 6.48
N ARG A 106 -7.05 -19.75 5.52
CA ARG A 106 -5.78 -20.44 5.76
C ARG A 106 -4.85 -19.61 6.65
N ILE A 107 -4.68 -18.33 6.34
CA ILE A 107 -3.88 -17.40 7.14
C ILE A 107 -4.49 -17.24 8.54
N GLY A 108 -5.82 -17.13 8.63
CA GLY A 108 -6.52 -17.10 9.90
C GLY A 108 -6.25 -18.31 10.78
N ARG A 109 -6.30 -19.53 10.22
CA ARG A 109 -5.90 -20.74 10.95
C ARG A 109 -4.44 -20.70 11.43
N LYS A 110 -3.51 -20.29 10.56
CA LYS A 110 -2.08 -20.22 10.90
C LYS A 110 -1.73 -19.13 11.92
N THR A 111 -2.53 -18.08 11.99
CA THR A 111 -2.37 -17.00 12.99
C THR A 111 -3.14 -17.26 14.28
N GLY A 112 -3.71 -18.46 14.45
CA GLY A 112 -4.51 -18.81 15.64
C GLY A 112 -5.80 -18.00 15.76
N GLY A 113 -6.37 -17.55 14.64
CA GLY A 113 -7.56 -16.71 14.57
C GLY A 113 -7.31 -15.22 14.71
N ALA A 114 -6.05 -14.75 14.72
CA ALA A 114 -5.76 -13.32 14.80
C ALA A 114 -6.12 -12.57 13.51
N MET A 115 -5.86 -13.18 12.34
CA MET A 115 -6.43 -12.73 11.08
C MET A 115 -7.81 -13.38 10.90
N ASP A 116 -8.88 -12.61 11.08
CA ASP A 116 -10.24 -13.13 10.99
C ASP A 116 -11.11 -12.23 10.09
N ILE A 117 -11.46 -12.72 8.90
CA ILE A 117 -12.32 -12.01 7.94
C ILE A 117 -13.80 -11.98 8.34
N THR A 118 -14.19 -12.54 9.48
CA THR A 118 -15.58 -12.54 9.96
C THR A 118 -15.82 -11.52 11.07
N VAL A 119 -14.82 -10.70 11.40
CA VAL A 119 -14.89 -9.65 12.44
C VAL A 119 -15.73 -8.44 12.04
N GLY A 120 -16.37 -8.45 10.87
CA GLY A 120 -17.19 -7.35 10.38
C GLY A 120 -18.22 -6.81 11.38
N PRO A 121 -18.93 -7.62 12.19
CA PRO A 121 -19.84 -7.11 13.22
C PRO A 121 -19.12 -6.25 14.26
N LEU A 122 -17.88 -6.61 14.63
CA LEU A 122 -17.06 -5.84 15.56
C LEU A 122 -16.51 -4.58 14.90
N VAL A 123 -15.99 -4.68 13.67
CA VAL A 123 -15.52 -3.53 12.89
C VAL A 123 -16.62 -2.47 12.75
N ASN A 124 -17.84 -2.91 12.47
CA ASN A 124 -19.03 -2.06 12.41
C ASN A 124 -19.39 -1.46 13.77
N LEU A 125 -19.37 -2.25 14.84
CA LEU A 125 -19.64 -1.79 16.22
C LEU A 125 -18.69 -0.68 16.64
N TRP A 126 -17.42 -0.76 16.24
CA TRP A 126 -16.38 0.24 16.48
C TRP A 126 -16.33 1.35 15.43
N GLY A 127 -17.25 1.40 14.47
CA GLY A 127 -17.38 2.52 13.53
C GLY A 127 -16.32 2.60 12.43
N PHE A 128 -15.62 1.50 12.16
CA PHE A 128 -14.60 1.42 11.10
C PHE A 128 -15.14 0.83 9.79
N GLY A 129 -16.35 0.27 9.81
CA GLY A 129 -17.04 -0.23 8.63
C GLY A 129 -18.08 0.74 8.08
N PRO A 130 -18.99 0.28 7.20
CA PRO A 130 -20.02 1.12 6.57
C PRO A 130 -21.08 1.68 7.53
N THR A 131 -21.14 1.19 8.77
CA THR A 131 -22.06 1.72 9.79
C THR A 131 -21.53 3.02 10.40
N LYS A 132 -22.45 3.87 10.88
CA LYS A 132 -22.07 5.14 11.51
C LYS A 132 -21.16 4.91 12.71
N GLN A 133 -20.20 5.82 12.90
CA GLN A 133 -19.33 5.83 14.06
C GLN A 133 -20.13 5.91 15.37
N PRO A 134 -19.75 5.12 16.40
CA PRO A 134 -20.44 5.15 17.68
C PRO A 134 -20.14 6.47 18.41
N VAL A 135 -21.15 7.00 19.12
CA VAL A 135 -21.03 8.24 19.90
C VAL A 135 -20.35 7.98 21.26
N HIS A 136 -20.41 6.73 21.74
CA HIS A 136 -19.81 6.29 23.00
C HIS A 136 -19.07 4.98 22.79
N THR A 137 -18.09 4.70 23.64
CA THR A 137 -17.42 3.38 23.66
C THR A 137 -18.45 2.26 23.84
N PRO A 138 -18.47 1.23 22.97
CA PRO A 138 -19.34 0.07 23.11
C PRO A 138 -19.17 -0.63 24.46
N ASP A 139 -20.29 -0.99 25.09
CA ASP A 139 -20.29 -1.70 26.35
C ASP A 139 -19.95 -3.20 26.19
N ALA A 140 -19.73 -3.89 27.32
CA ALA A 140 -19.35 -5.30 27.30
C ALA A 140 -20.43 -6.22 26.72
N ALA A 141 -21.72 -5.88 26.85
CA ALA A 141 -22.82 -6.67 26.31
C ALA A 141 -22.91 -6.49 24.78
N GLN A 142 -22.73 -5.28 24.28
CA GLN A 142 -22.65 -4.98 22.84
C GLN A 142 -21.47 -5.71 22.19
N ILE A 143 -20.29 -5.67 22.82
CA ILE A 143 -19.10 -6.39 22.33
C ILE A 143 -19.35 -7.90 22.33
N ALA A 144 -19.94 -8.44 23.41
CA ALA A 144 -20.25 -9.87 23.49
C ALA A 144 -21.26 -10.32 22.41
N ALA A 145 -22.29 -9.51 22.15
CA ALA A 145 -23.28 -9.77 21.10
C ALA A 145 -22.65 -9.75 19.71
N ALA A 146 -21.79 -8.77 19.41
CA ALA A 146 -21.08 -8.72 18.14
C ALA A 146 -20.11 -9.91 17.98
N ARG A 147 -19.37 -10.28 19.03
CA ARG A 147 -18.47 -11.46 19.02
C ARG A 147 -19.22 -12.77 18.74
N ALA A 148 -20.45 -12.91 19.23
CA ALA A 148 -21.27 -14.10 18.99
C ALA A 148 -21.63 -14.30 17.50
N GLU A 149 -21.53 -13.24 16.69
CA GLU A 149 -21.75 -13.25 15.23
C GLU A 149 -20.44 -13.41 14.42
N THR A 150 -19.33 -13.77 15.09
CA THR A 150 -18.00 -13.91 14.47
C THR A 150 -17.45 -15.33 14.62
N GLY A 151 -16.59 -15.73 13.68
CA GLY A 151 -15.71 -16.89 13.79
C GLY A 151 -15.45 -17.56 12.45
N LEU A 152 -14.17 -17.77 12.13
CA LEU A 152 -13.75 -18.42 10.88
C LEU A 152 -14.35 -19.81 10.67
N GLN A 153 -14.66 -20.55 11.74
CA GLN A 153 -15.31 -21.86 11.65
C GLN A 153 -16.69 -21.83 10.99
N HIS A 154 -17.35 -20.66 10.99
CA HIS A 154 -18.68 -20.47 10.44
C HIS A 154 -18.69 -20.22 8.93
N LEU A 155 -17.52 -20.13 8.29
CA LEU A 155 -17.39 -19.88 6.85
C LEU A 155 -16.59 -20.99 6.17
N ARG A 156 -17.10 -21.48 5.04
CA ARG A 156 -16.37 -22.41 4.18
C ARG A 156 -16.52 -22.08 2.70
N VAL A 157 -15.50 -22.44 1.94
CA VAL A 157 -15.52 -22.46 0.48
C VAL A 157 -15.88 -23.88 0.02
N VAL A 158 -16.86 -23.99 -0.87
CA VAL A 158 -17.25 -25.24 -1.52
C VAL A 158 -16.87 -25.13 -2.99
N GLN A 159 -16.11 -26.09 -3.49
CA GLN A 159 -15.68 -26.15 -4.90
C GLN A 159 -16.18 -27.45 -5.52
N GLY A 160 -16.64 -27.37 -6.78
CA GLY A 160 -17.08 -28.53 -7.54
C GLY A 160 -17.03 -28.27 -9.04
N ALA A 161 -17.31 -29.30 -9.85
CA ALA A 161 -17.26 -29.19 -11.31
C ALA A 161 -18.19 -28.12 -11.91
N GLY A 162 -19.23 -27.70 -11.16
CA GLY A 162 -20.19 -26.68 -11.57
C GLY A 162 -19.88 -25.25 -11.11
N GLY A 163 -18.75 -25.01 -10.42
CA GLY A 163 -18.36 -23.69 -9.95
C GLY A 163 -17.88 -23.66 -8.50
N GLN A 164 -17.96 -22.48 -7.89
CA GLN A 164 -17.51 -22.18 -6.54
C GLN A 164 -18.63 -21.51 -5.74
N TRP A 165 -18.68 -21.84 -4.45
CA TRP A 165 -19.68 -21.30 -3.54
C TRP A 165 -19.05 -20.92 -2.20
N LEU A 166 -19.60 -19.89 -1.56
CA LEU A 166 -19.40 -19.65 -0.14
C LEU A 166 -20.60 -20.20 0.63
N GLN A 167 -20.33 -20.79 1.79
CA GLN A 167 -21.36 -21.25 2.69
C GLN A 167 -21.05 -20.80 4.10
N LYS A 168 -22.09 -20.30 4.78
CA LYS A 168 -22.08 -19.99 6.21
C LYS A 168 -23.07 -20.86 6.95
N ASP A 169 -22.79 -21.16 8.22
CA ASP A 169 -23.72 -21.85 9.13
C ASP A 169 -24.29 -20.92 10.23
N LEU A 170 -23.86 -19.65 10.23
CA LEU A 170 -24.33 -18.60 11.12
C LEU A 170 -25.06 -17.51 10.30
N PRO A 171 -26.38 -17.32 10.46
CA PRO A 171 -27.15 -16.37 9.63
C PRO A 171 -26.72 -14.90 9.77
N GLY A 172 -26.12 -14.52 10.90
CA GLY A 172 -25.61 -13.17 11.14
C GLY A 172 -24.13 -12.99 10.83
N LEU A 173 -23.45 -14.01 10.31
CA LEU A 173 -22.07 -13.90 9.89
C LEU A 173 -21.92 -12.80 8.84
N TYR A 174 -20.97 -11.91 9.09
CA TYR A 174 -20.61 -10.81 8.21
C TYR A 174 -19.13 -10.93 7.86
N VAL A 175 -18.86 -11.12 6.58
CA VAL A 175 -17.50 -11.24 6.03
C VAL A 175 -17.00 -9.87 5.59
N ASP A 176 -15.81 -9.51 6.04
CA ASP A 176 -15.08 -8.30 5.68
C ASP A 176 -13.72 -8.69 5.08
N LEU A 177 -13.51 -8.32 3.82
CA LEU A 177 -12.28 -8.61 3.07
C LEU A 177 -11.37 -7.38 2.96
N SER A 178 -11.62 -6.32 3.72
CA SER A 178 -10.86 -5.05 3.62
C SER A 178 -9.35 -5.23 3.88
N THR A 179 -8.96 -6.22 4.69
CA THR A 179 -7.56 -6.57 5.02
C THR A 179 -6.85 -7.42 3.95
N VAL A 180 -7.54 -7.84 2.89
CA VAL A 180 -6.97 -8.67 1.82
C VAL A 180 -7.31 -8.16 0.41
N GLY A 181 -8.25 -7.22 0.30
CA GLY A 181 -8.74 -6.69 -0.96
C GLY A 181 -7.68 -5.90 -1.73
N GLU A 182 -6.88 -5.09 -1.05
CA GLU A 182 -5.80 -4.30 -1.66
C GLU A 182 -4.69 -5.21 -2.21
N GLY A 183 -4.31 -6.24 -1.45
CA GLY A 183 -3.38 -7.28 -1.87
C GLY A 183 -3.88 -8.02 -3.12
N PHE A 184 -5.14 -8.46 -3.11
CA PHE A 184 -5.74 -9.13 -4.26
C PHE A 184 -5.79 -8.24 -5.51
N ALA A 185 -6.23 -6.98 -5.37
CA ALA A 185 -6.28 -6.03 -6.47
C ALA A 185 -4.88 -5.79 -7.06
N THR A 186 -3.86 -5.70 -6.20
CA THR A 186 -2.45 -5.58 -6.62
C THR A 186 -1.99 -6.79 -7.45
N ASP A 187 -2.32 -8.02 -7.02
CA ASP A 187 -2.03 -9.23 -7.79
C ASP A 187 -2.80 -9.26 -9.13
N HIS A 188 -4.04 -8.77 -9.16
CA HIS A 188 -4.83 -8.63 -10.38
C HIS A 188 -4.24 -7.64 -11.37
N LEU A 189 -3.74 -6.50 -10.90
CA LEU A 189 -3.03 -5.56 -11.76
C LEU A 189 -1.75 -6.16 -12.32
N ALA A 190 -0.99 -6.92 -11.51
CA ALA A 190 0.18 -7.63 -11.99
C ALA A 190 -0.18 -8.62 -13.12
N ARG A 191 -1.21 -9.45 -12.92
CA ARG A 191 -1.73 -10.36 -13.96
C ARG A 191 -2.20 -9.61 -15.20
N LEU A 192 -2.86 -8.46 -15.05
CA LEU A 192 -3.28 -7.63 -16.18
C LEU A 192 -2.07 -7.11 -16.97
N MET A 193 -0.98 -6.70 -16.30
CA MET A 193 0.24 -6.26 -16.98
C MET A 193 0.83 -7.41 -17.81
N GLU A 194 0.91 -8.61 -17.23
CA GLU A 194 1.41 -9.82 -17.90
C GLU A 194 0.54 -10.19 -19.12
N GLN A 195 -0.79 -10.14 -18.99
CA GLN A 195 -1.74 -10.38 -20.09
C GLN A 195 -1.60 -9.36 -21.23
N LEU A 196 -1.18 -8.14 -20.92
CA LEU A 196 -0.92 -7.07 -21.89
C LEU A 196 0.51 -7.10 -22.46
N GLY A 197 1.29 -8.14 -22.14
CA GLY A 197 2.66 -8.34 -22.60
C GLY A 197 3.70 -7.45 -21.92
N ILE A 198 3.37 -6.87 -20.77
CA ILE A 198 4.24 -5.93 -20.05
C ILE A 198 4.91 -6.69 -18.90
N ASN A 199 6.23 -6.88 -19.00
CA ASN A 199 7.00 -7.71 -18.05
C ASN A 199 7.85 -6.90 -17.04
N ASN A 200 7.87 -5.58 -17.19
CA ASN A 200 8.64 -4.66 -16.35
C ASN A 200 7.71 -3.64 -15.70
N TYR A 201 7.28 -3.93 -14.47
CA TYR A 201 6.26 -3.12 -13.79
C TYR A 201 6.45 -3.09 -12.27
N LEU A 202 5.94 -2.02 -11.68
CA LEU A 202 5.61 -1.90 -10.26
C LEU A 202 4.15 -1.48 -10.17
N VAL A 203 3.32 -2.28 -9.51
CA VAL A 203 1.91 -2.02 -9.27
C VAL A 203 1.67 -1.86 -7.76
N SER A 204 0.77 -0.96 -7.39
CA SER A 204 0.36 -0.78 -5.99
C SER A 204 -1.10 -0.37 -5.88
N VAL A 205 -1.80 -0.93 -4.90
CA VAL A 205 -3.13 -0.49 -4.45
C VAL A 205 -3.03 -0.29 -2.94
N GLY A 206 -3.23 0.94 -2.47
CA GLY A 206 -3.09 1.28 -1.06
C GLY A 206 -1.72 0.91 -0.49
N GLY A 207 -1.71 0.06 0.54
CA GLY A 207 -0.49 -0.42 1.21
C GLY A 207 0.24 -1.56 0.50
N ALA A 208 -0.45 -2.25 -0.42
CA ALA A 208 0.06 -3.41 -1.13
C ALA A 208 0.83 -3.02 -2.39
N VAL A 209 1.96 -3.68 -2.64
CA VAL A 209 2.86 -3.43 -3.78
C VAL A 209 3.35 -4.76 -4.34
N LEU A 210 3.49 -4.85 -5.66
CA LEU A 210 4.15 -5.97 -6.34
C LEU A 210 4.97 -5.42 -7.49
N SER A 211 6.18 -5.94 -7.70
CA SER A 211 7.00 -5.56 -8.85
C SER A 211 7.66 -6.76 -9.53
N ARG A 212 7.85 -6.64 -10.85
CA ARG A 212 8.57 -7.61 -11.68
C ARG A 212 9.47 -6.88 -12.68
N GLY A 213 10.61 -7.50 -12.99
CA GLY A 213 11.55 -6.99 -13.98
C GLY A 213 12.33 -5.77 -13.49
N LEU A 214 12.73 -4.92 -14.42
CA LEU A 214 13.59 -3.77 -14.16
C LEU A 214 12.83 -2.45 -14.39
N ASN A 215 13.28 -1.39 -13.74
CA ASN A 215 12.80 -0.05 -13.99
C ASN A 215 13.35 0.52 -15.31
N ALA A 216 12.91 1.73 -15.67
CA ALA A 216 13.38 2.44 -16.87
C ALA A 216 14.91 2.59 -16.95
N GLN A 217 15.60 2.64 -15.80
CA GLN A 217 17.05 2.73 -15.69
C GLN A 217 17.77 1.37 -15.73
N GLN A 218 17.08 0.28 -16.06
CA GLN A 218 17.62 -1.10 -16.06
C GLN A 218 18.14 -1.54 -14.68
N GLN A 219 17.51 -1.05 -13.61
CA GLN A 219 17.79 -1.44 -12.24
C GLN A 219 16.58 -2.15 -11.62
N PRO A 220 16.78 -3.00 -10.59
CA PRO A 220 15.66 -3.54 -9.83
C PRO A 220 14.74 -2.43 -9.33
N TRP A 221 13.43 -2.71 -9.33
CA TRP A 221 12.46 -1.81 -8.72
C TRP A 221 12.76 -1.67 -7.24
N ARG A 222 12.81 -0.42 -6.74
CA ARG A 222 13.14 -0.13 -5.34
C ARG A 222 11.87 0.20 -4.59
N VAL A 223 11.52 -0.64 -3.62
CA VAL A 223 10.42 -0.36 -2.69
C VAL A 223 11.01 0.02 -1.34
N ALA A 224 10.62 1.19 -0.83
CA ALA A 224 11.11 1.71 0.43
C ALA A 224 10.13 1.40 1.56
N ILE A 225 10.65 0.91 2.69
CA ILE A 225 9.86 0.70 3.90
C ILE A 225 10.04 1.93 4.78
N GLN A 226 8.94 2.63 5.04
CA GLN A 226 8.96 3.78 5.95
C GLN A 226 9.18 3.32 7.38
N LYS A 227 10.14 3.95 8.06
CA LYS A 227 10.24 3.92 9.52
C LYS A 227 9.42 5.09 10.07
N PRO A 228 8.43 4.86 10.95
CA PRO A 228 7.79 5.91 11.72
C PRO A 228 8.86 6.79 12.39
N THR A 229 8.67 8.09 12.35
CA THR A 229 9.54 9.06 13.04
C THR A 229 8.81 9.60 14.26
N ASP A 230 9.58 10.10 15.24
CA ASP A 230 9.05 10.59 16.54
C ASP A 230 8.19 11.87 16.44
N ARG A 231 7.97 12.41 15.23
CA ARG A 231 7.09 13.55 14.99
C ARG A 231 5.76 13.05 14.43
N GLU A 232 4.74 13.02 15.28
CA GLU A 232 3.35 13.04 14.82
C GLU A 232 3.11 14.39 14.13
N ASN A 233 2.82 14.37 12.83
CA ASN A 233 2.27 15.54 12.14
C ASN A 233 0.82 15.70 12.62
N ALA A 234 0.61 16.47 13.68
CA ALA A 234 -0.73 16.85 14.11
C ALA A 234 -1.38 17.75 13.04
N VAL A 235 -2.40 17.23 12.36
CA VAL A 235 -3.27 18.04 11.49
C VAL A 235 -4.27 18.78 12.37
N GLN A 236 -4.07 20.09 12.56
CA GLN A 236 -5.14 20.97 13.02
C GLN A 236 -6.06 21.29 11.85
N ALA A 237 -7.21 20.61 11.77
CA ALA A 237 -8.31 21.05 10.92
C ALA A 237 -9.05 22.20 11.63
N LYS A 238 -9.14 23.36 10.98
CA LYS A 238 -10.02 24.45 11.42
C LYS A 238 -11.46 24.14 11.05
N ASP A 239 -12.37 24.53 11.95
CA ASP A 239 -13.79 24.22 12.03
C ASP A 239 -14.60 24.33 10.73
N LEU A 240 -15.24 23.22 10.35
CA LEU A 240 -16.51 23.16 9.62
C LEU A 240 -17.34 22.01 10.23
N PRO A 241 -18.51 22.26 10.83
CA PRO A 241 -19.31 21.20 11.45
C PRO A 241 -19.88 20.25 10.39
N GLY A 242 -19.55 18.95 10.48
CA GLY A 242 -20.25 17.88 9.75
C GLY A 242 -19.55 17.24 8.56
N LEU A 243 -18.26 17.51 8.32
CA LEU A 243 -17.46 16.80 7.32
C LEU A 243 -16.15 16.30 7.93
N TYR A 244 -16.07 14.99 8.17
CA TYR A 244 -14.85 14.31 8.59
C TYR A 244 -14.33 13.46 7.43
N VAL A 245 -13.16 13.81 6.91
CA VAL A 245 -12.44 13.07 5.86
C VAL A 245 -10.99 12.97 6.34
N ASP A 246 -10.65 11.83 6.93
CA ASP A 246 -9.29 11.50 7.33
C ASP A 246 -8.52 10.96 6.11
N LEU A 247 -7.41 11.60 5.78
CA LEU A 247 -6.56 11.27 4.64
C LEU A 247 -5.09 11.23 5.07
N SER A 248 -4.79 10.85 6.30
CA SER A 248 -3.46 11.02 6.92
C SER A 248 -2.29 10.22 6.30
N THR A 249 -2.46 9.58 5.14
CA THR A 249 -1.31 9.13 4.30
C THR A 249 -1.40 9.50 2.81
N VAL A 250 -2.49 10.12 2.33
CA VAL A 250 -2.74 10.46 0.91
C VAL A 250 -3.26 11.90 0.71
N GLY A 251 -3.86 12.48 1.74
CA GLY A 251 -4.46 13.82 1.73
C GLY A 251 -3.45 14.93 1.64
N GLU A 252 -2.24 14.71 2.15
CA GLU A 252 -1.13 15.65 2.04
C GLU A 252 -0.65 15.79 0.59
N GLY A 253 -0.53 14.67 -0.14
CA GLY A 253 -0.26 14.65 -1.57
C GLY A 253 -1.43 15.24 -2.37
N PHE A 254 -2.66 14.80 -2.11
CA PHE A 254 -3.85 15.29 -2.78
C PHE A 254 -4.11 16.79 -2.56
N ALA A 255 -3.90 17.30 -1.35
CA ALA A 255 -4.01 18.72 -1.03
C ALA A 255 -2.89 19.53 -1.69
N THR A 256 -1.66 19.01 -1.68
CA THR A 256 -0.53 19.60 -2.40
C THR A 256 -0.83 19.71 -3.91
N ASP A 257 -1.39 18.66 -4.50
CA ASP A 257 -1.77 18.61 -5.92
C ASP A 257 -2.96 19.51 -6.26
N HIS A 258 -3.96 19.62 -5.37
CA HIS A 258 -5.11 20.50 -5.55
C HIS A 258 -4.73 21.98 -5.44
N LEU A 259 -3.83 22.33 -4.50
CA LEU A 259 -3.27 23.68 -4.38
C LEU A 259 -2.42 24.04 -5.61
N ALA A 260 -1.62 23.09 -6.11
CA ALA A 260 -0.86 23.28 -7.35
C ALA A 260 -1.77 23.55 -8.56
N ARG A 261 -2.84 22.75 -8.72
CA ARG A 261 -3.85 22.96 -9.77
C ARG A 261 -4.59 24.30 -9.64
N LEU A 262 -4.93 24.70 -8.43
CA LEU A 262 -5.56 26.01 -8.18
C LEU A 262 -4.61 27.17 -8.54
N MET A 263 -3.33 27.08 -8.15
CA MET A 263 -2.32 28.08 -8.51
C MET A 263 -2.16 28.21 -10.03
N GLU A 264 -2.21 27.10 -10.76
CA GLU A 264 -2.16 27.10 -12.22
C GLU A 264 -3.41 27.73 -12.85
N GLN A 265 -4.61 27.43 -12.33
CA GLN A 265 -5.86 28.05 -12.79
C GLN A 265 -5.88 29.56 -12.57
N LEU A 266 -5.18 30.05 -11.54
CA LEU A 266 -5.01 31.47 -11.26
C LEU A 266 -3.86 32.13 -12.05
N GLY A 267 -3.21 31.40 -12.95
CA GLY A 267 -2.12 31.90 -13.79
C GLY A 267 -0.78 32.05 -13.06
N ILE A 268 -0.63 31.47 -11.88
CA ILE A 268 0.61 31.49 -11.10
C ILE A 268 1.50 30.33 -11.57
N ASN A 269 2.59 30.67 -12.25
CA ASN A 269 3.47 29.68 -12.89
C ASN A 269 4.77 29.38 -12.13
N ASN A 270 5.02 30.11 -11.03
CA ASN A 270 6.24 30.00 -10.22
C ASN A 270 5.84 29.81 -8.74
N TYR A 271 5.90 28.57 -8.23
CA TYR A 271 5.46 28.26 -6.88
C TYR A 271 6.11 27.00 -6.31
N LEU A 272 6.10 26.89 -4.98
CA LEU A 272 6.36 25.66 -4.23
C LEU A 272 5.25 25.51 -3.20
N VAL A 273 4.55 24.39 -3.24
CA VAL A 273 3.49 24.01 -2.31
C VAL A 273 3.99 22.89 -1.42
N SER A 274 3.73 23.00 -0.12
CA SER A 274 4.10 21.99 0.88
C SER A 274 2.94 21.78 1.84
N VAL A 275 2.39 20.56 1.90
CA VAL A 275 1.36 20.16 2.86
C VAL A 275 1.81 18.88 3.54
N GLY A 276 1.95 18.90 4.88
CA GLY A 276 2.23 17.71 5.70
C GLY A 276 3.54 16.95 5.42
N GLY A 277 4.39 17.44 4.53
CA GLY A 277 5.64 16.78 4.11
C GLY A 277 5.64 16.37 2.63
N ALA A 278 4.48 16.37 1.98
CA ALA A 278 4.39 16.33 0.52
C ALA A 278 4.76 17.71 -0.06
N VAL A 279 5.67 17.73 -1.04
CA VAL A 279 6.14 18.97 -1.68
C VAL A 279 6.01 18.87 -3.20
N LEU A 280 5.47 19.90 -3.82
CA LEU A 280 5.37 20.06 -5.28
C LEU A 280 5.85 21.46 -5.65
N SER A 281 6.71 21.56 -6.66
CA SER A 281 7.22 22.85 -7.14
C SER A 281 7.08 22.99 -8.65
N ARG A 282 6.81 24.21 -9.12
CA ARG A 282 6.72 24.57 -10.54
C ARG A 282 7.40 25.91 -10.80
N GLY A 283 8.11 26.02 -11.92
CA GLY A 283 8.79 27.25 -12.34
C GLY A 283 10.06 27.57 -11.56
N LEU A 284 10.37 28.86 -11.46
CA LEU A 284 11.59 29.37 -10.82
C LEU A 284 11.27 30.05 -9.49
N ASN A 285 12.22 30.04 -8.57
CA ASN A 285 12.15 30.80 -7.33
C ASN A 285 12.44 32.29 -7.58
N ALA A 286 12.36 33.10 -6.51
CA ALA A 286 12.61 34.54 -6.58
C ALA A 286 14.00 34.92 -7.12
N GLN A 287 14.96 33.99 -7.11
CA GLN A 287 16.32 34.16 -7.63
C GLN A 287 16.50 33.65 -9.08
N GLN A 288 15.41 33.39 -9.80
CA GLN A 288 15.41 32.84 -11.18
C GLN A 288 16.10 31.48 -11.30
N GLN A 289 16.09 30.68 -10.22
CA GLN A 289 16.62 29.32 -10.21
C GLN A 289 15.50 28.30 -10.02
N PRO A 290 15.66 27.06 -10.52
CA PRO A 290 14.72 25.98 -10.19
C PRO A 290 14.59 25.83 -8.68
N TRP A 291 13.36 25.59 -8.22
CA TRP A 291 13.10 25.33 -6.81
C TRP A 291 13.93 24.13 -6.32
N ARG A 292 14.64 24.33 -5.21
CA ARG A 292 15.40 23.27 -4.54
C ARG A 292 14.72 22.92 -3.24
N VAL A 293 14.15 21.73 -3.16
CA VAL A 293 13.55 21.20 -1.94
C VAL A 293 14.62 20.44 -1.18
N ALA A 294 15.10 21.02 -0.07
CA ALA A 294 16.03 20.33 0.81
C ALA A 294 15.27 19.25 1.59
N ILE A 295 15.66 17.98 1.44
CA ILE A 295 15.21 16.92 2.34
C ILE A 295 15.88 17.19 3.68
N GLN A 296 15.09 17.68 4.65
CA GLN A 296 15.59 17.91 6.01
C GLN A 296 16.02 16.57 6.58
N LYS A 297 17.33 16.36 6.76
CA LYS A 297 17.83 15.29 7.62
C LYS A 297 17.40 15.65 9.04
N PRO A 298 16.56 14.85 9.72
CA PRO A 298 16.44 14.95 11.15
C PRO A 298 17.80 14.48 11.69
N THR A 299 18.64 15.42 12.08
CA THR A 299 19.78 15.13 12.96
C THR A 299 19.25 15.40 14.38
N ASP A 300 19.50 14.55 15.36
CA ASP A 300 20.82 14.05 15.75
C ASP A 300 20.82 12.57 16.19
N ARG A 301 21.83 11.83 15.71
CA ARG A 301 22.31 10.52 16.20
C ARG A 301 21.30 9.35 16.20
N GLU A 302 20.95 8.86 15.01
CA GLU A 302 21.14 7.46 14.60
C GLU A 302 20.65 7.27 13.16
N ASN A 303 21.32 6.39 12.43
CA ASN A 303 21.04 6.07 11.03
C ASN A 303 19.61 5.55 10.82
N ALA A 304 18.65 6.42 10.50
CA ALA A 304 17.36 5.99 9.95
C ALA A 304 17.55 5.52 8.50
N VAL A 305 18.24 4.39 8.32
CA VAL A 305 18.30 3.70 7.03
C VAL A 305 16.88 3.26 6.70
N GLN A 306 16.27 3.83 5.66
CA GLN A 306 15.11 3.25 5.00
C GLN A 306 15.56 1.89 4.44
N ALA A 307 14.97 0.80 4.92
CA ALA A 307 15.19 -0.49 4.29
C ALA A 307 14.61 -0.42 2.88
N ARG A 308 15.43 -0.78 1.88
CA ARG A 308 15.04 -0.84 0.48
C ARG A 308 15.03 -2.30 0.07
N VAL A 309 13.96 -2.71 -0.58
CA VAL A 309 13.81 -4.09 -1.04
C VAL A 309 13.61 -4.17 -2.55
N ASP A 310 14.08 -5.27 -3.11
CA ASP A 310 13.78 -5.75 -4.46
C ASP A 310 12.80 -6.92 -4.33
N LEU A 311 11.59 -6.79 -4.88
CA LEU A 311 10.53 -7.78 -4.67
C LEU A 311 10.62 -8.99 -5.60
N GLN A 312 11.33 -8.90 -6.73
CA GLN A 312 11.59 -10.05 -7.61
C GLN A 312 10.34 -10.88 -7.98
N GLY A 313 9.20 -10.23 -8.22
CA GLY A 313 7.93 -10.90 -8.53
C GLY A 313 7.06 -11.27 -7.33
N HIS A 314 7.50 -10.95 -6.10
CA HIS A 314 6.74 -11.12 -4.86
C HIS A 314 5.86 -9.90 -4.56
N GLY A 315 4.84 -10.11 -3.74
CA GLY A 315 4.04 -9.03 -3.15
C GLY A 315 4.60 -8.60 -1.79
N ILE A 316 4.43 -7.32 -1.47
CA ILE A 316 4.68 -6.75 -0.14
C ILE A 316 3.45 -5.97 0.30
N SER A 317 3.05 -6.11 1.57
CA SER A 317 2.04 -5.25 2.19
C SER A 317 2.51 -4.75 3.55
N THR A 318 1.90 -3.69 4.05
CA THR A 318 2.20 -3.12 5.36
C THR A 318 0.95 -2.66 6.09
N SER A 319 0.62 -3.36 7.17
CA SER A 319 -0.36 -2.93 8.16
C SER A 319 0.29 -2.02 9.20
N GLY A 320 -0.42 -0.97 9.59
CA GLY A 320 0.07 0.03 10.53
C GLY A 320 -1.02 0.53 11.48
N SER A 321 -0.72 0.56 12.78
CA SER A 321 -1.63 1.12 13.79
C SER A 321 -1.61 2.66 13.82
N TYR A 322 -0.70 3.28 13.07
CA TYR A 322 -0.51 4.73 13.04
C TYR A 322 -1.39 5.46 12.00
N ARG A 323 -1.97 4.74 11.03
CA ARG A 323 -2.64 5.34 9.86
C ARG A 323 -4.10 5.70 10.10
N ASN A 324 -4.90 4.74 10.58
CA ASN A 324 -6.34 4.95 10.79
C ASN A 324 -6.66 4.76 12.28
N TYR A 325 -6.91 5.87 12.95
CA TYR A 325 -7.36 5.92 14.34
C TYR A 325 -8.28 7.12 14.55
N TYR A 326 -9.14 7.06 15.55
CA TYR A 326 -9.83 8.24 16.04
C TYR A 326 -9.79 8.28 17.56
N GLU A 327 -10.12 9.44 18.14
CA GLU A 327 -10.25 9.57 19.59
C GLU A 327 -11.71 9.35 20.02
N LEU A 328 -11.92 8.42 20.96
CA LEU A 328 -13.20 8.17 21.61
C LEU A 328 -13.00 8.17 23.11
N ASP A 329 -13.78 8.97 23.84
CA ASP A 329 -13.69 9.09 25.29
C ASP A 329 -12.24 9.37 25.80
N GLY A 330 -11.48 10.16 25.04
CA GLY A 330 -10.08 10.52 25.35
C GLY A 330 -9.05 9.41 25.10
N LYS A 331 -9.43 8.34 24.39
CA LYS A 331 -8.54 7.23 24.02
C LYS A 331 -8.39 7.13 22.50
N ARG A 332 -7.16 6.87 22.04
CA ARG A 332 -6.86 6.52 20.66
C ARG A 332 -7.36 5.12 20.34
N ILE A 333 -8.28 5.01 19.39
CA ILE A 333 -8.90 3.75 18.95
C ILE A 333 -8.30 3.36 17.60
N SER A 334 -7.63 2.20 17.55
CA SER A 334 -7.14 1.62 16.29
C SER A 334 -8.28 0.93 15.53
N HIS A 335 -8.24 1.00 14.20
CA HIS A 335 -9.14 0.25 13.33
C HIS A 335 -8.91 -1.27 13.35
N VAL A 336 -7.75 -1.73 13.84
CA VAL A 336 -7.43 -3.16 13.94
C VAL A 336 -8.06 -3.72 15.21
N ILE A 337 -9.03 -4.62 15.05
CA ILE A 337 -9.77 -5.25 16.15
C ILE A 337 -9.18 -6.63 16.45
N ASP A 338 -8.91 -6.91 17.72
CA ASP A 338 -8.57 -8.25 18.20
C ASP A 338 -9.86 -9.11 18.24
N PRO A 339 -9.96 -10.19 17.42
CA PRO A 339 -11.15 -11.04 17.36
C PRO A 339 -11.47 -11.74 18.69
N VAL A 340 -10.45 -12.02 19.49
CA VAL A 340 -10.60 -12.71 20.79
C VAL A 340 -11.24 -11.78 21.79
N THR A 341 -10.79 -10.53 21.88
CA THR A 341 -11.31 -9.57 22.87
C THR A 341 -12.53 -8.79 22.36
N GLY A 342 -12.69 -8.69 21.04
CA GLY A 342 -13.66 -7.82 20.38
C GLY A 342 -13.37 -6.34 20.52
N ARG A 343 -12.13 -5.96 20.84
CA ARG A 343 -11.69 -4.59 21.10
C ARG A 343 -10.52 -4.21 20.17
N PRO A 344 -10.29 -2.91 19.93
CA PRO A 344 -9.06 -2.44 19.30
C PRO A 344 -7.81 -2.97 19.99
N ILE A 345 -6.76 -3.23 19.21
CA ILE A 345 -5.45 -3.63 19.74
C ILE A 345 -4.82 -2.53 20.60
N GLU A 346 -4.13 -2.92 21.69
CA GLU A 346 -3.49 -1.98 22.64
C GLU A 346 -1.97 -2.19 22.80
N HIS A 347 -1.38 -3.13 22.06
CA HIS A 347 0.05 -3.42 22.15
C HIS A 347 0.91 -2.39 21.40
N LYS A 348 2.23 -2.45 21.62
CA LYS A 348 3.18 -1.46 21.10
C LYS A 348 3.71 -1.73 19.68
N LEU A 349 3.20 -2.73 18.97
CA LEU A 349 3.52 -2.93 17.56
C LEU A 349 2.91 -1.78 16.72
N VAL A 350 3.74 -1.13 15.91
CA VAL A 350 3.39 0.08 15.15
C VAL A 350 3.16 -0.25 13.69
N SER A 351 4.02 -1.10 13.11
CA SER A 351 3.86 -1.60 11.75
C SER A 351 4.32 -3.04 11.64
N ALA A 352 3.64 -3.78 10.77
CA ALA A 352 4.04 -5.09 10.29
C ALA A 352 4.10 -5.05 8.77
N THR A 353 5.27 -5.28 8.20
CA THR A 353 5.49 -5.36 6.75
C THR A 353 5.82 -6.80 6.40
N VAL A 354 5.14 -7.37 5.41
CA VAL A 354 5.31 -8.76 5.00
C VAL A 354 5.61 -8.82 3.52
N ILE A 355 6.59 -9.63 3.12
CA ILE A 355 6.81 -10.04 1.74
C ILE A 355 6.34 -11.49 1.59
N ALA A 356 5.54 -11.78 0.58
CA ALA A 356 5.02 -13.11 0.30
C ALA A 356 4.95 -13.36 -1.22
N THR A 357 4.66 -14.60 -1.63
CA THR A 357 4.56 -14.98 -3.05
C THR A 357 3.55 -14.10 -3.80
N THR A 358 2.45 -13.74 -3.13
CA THR A 358 1.42 -12.84 -3.66
C THR A 358 1.18 -11.67 -2.71
N ALA A 359 0.68 -10.56 -3.24
CA ALA A 359 0.31 -9.41 -2.44
C ALA A 359 -0.91 -9.73 -1.55
N LEU A 360 -1.86 -10.57 -2.02
CA LEU A 360 -2.96 -11.10 -1.21
C LEU A 360 -2.46 -11.81 0.05
N GLU A 361 -1.45 -12.68 -0.07
CA GLU A 361 -0.88 -13.35 1.11
C GLU A 361 -0.21 -12.35 2.05
N ALA A 362 0.57 -11.41 1.50
CA ALA A 362 1.25 -10.40 2.31
C ALA A 362 0.26 -9.54 3.12
N ASP A 363 -0.85 -9.13 2.51
CA ASP A 363 -1.92 -8.32 3.11
C ASP A 363 -2.66 -9.09 4.21
N GLY A 364 -2.96 -10.37 3.99
CA GLY A 364 -3.55 -11.20 5.06
C GLY A 364 -2.61 -11.42 6.23
N TRP A 365 -1.32 -11.64 5.96
CA TRP A 365 -0.32 -11.88 6.99
C TRP A 365 0.00 -10.63 7.81
N ASP A 366 0.09 -9.46 7.18
CA ASP A 366 0.48 -8.24 7.89
C ASP A 366 -0.52 -7.88 9.00
N THR A 367 -1.81 -8.11 8.76
CA THR A 367 -2.88 -7.80 9.69
C THR A 367 -2.97 -8.85 10.79
N GLY A 368 -2.83 -10.13 10.45
CA GLY A 368 -2.72 -11.18 11.46
C GLY A 368 -1.54 -10.97 12.41
N LEU A 369 -0.37 -10.60 11.88
CA LEU A 369 0.81 -10.27 12.68
C LEU A 369 0.62 -8.96 13.46
N MET A 370 -0.07 -7.97 12.88
CA MET A 370 -0.45 -6.75 13.59
C MET A 370 -1.30 -7.08 14.80
N VAL A 371 -2.36 -7.89 14.67
CA VAL A 371 -3.24 -8.30 15.78
C VAL A 371 -2.49 -9.06 16.89
N LEU A 372 -1.56 -9.94 16.51
CA LEU A 372 -0.79 -10.74 17.46
C LEU A 372 0.15 -9.91 18.36
N GLY A 373 0.60 -8.75 17.87
CA GLY A 373 1.62 -7.94 18.51
C GLY A 373 3.03 -8.53 18.43
N THR A 374 4.02 -7.74 18.86
CA THR A 374 5.45 -7.95 18.53
C THR A 374 6.00 -9.35 18.79
N GLU A 375 5.87 -9.87 20.01
CA GLU A 375 6.55 -11.11 20.38
C GLU A 375 5.90 -12.36 19.76
N LYS A 376 4.57 -12.40 19.71
CA LYS A 376 3.84 -13.49 19.04
C LYS A 376 4.05 -13.43 17.52
N ALA A 377 4.08 -12.23 16.93
CA ALA A 377 4.36 -12.05 15.52
C ALA A 377 5.78 -12.52 15.13
N LYS A 378 6.80 -12.21 15.94
CA LYS A 378 8.17 -12.72 15.74
C LYS A 378 8.22 -14.24 15.78
N ALA A 379 7.63 -14.84 16.81
CA ALA A 379 7.61 -16.30 16.97
C ALA A 379 6.93 -16.98 15.78
N LEU A 380 5.76 -16.48 15.37
CA LEU A 380 5.03 -17.02 14.23
C LEU A 380 5.78 -16.82 12.91
N ALA A 381 6.42 -15.66 12.71
CA ALA A 381 7.21 -15.40 11.51
C ALA A 381 8.41 -16.35 11.39
N LEU A 382 9.06 -16.70 12.50
CA LEU A 382 10.14 -17.68 12.52
C LEU A 382 9.63 -19.10 12.25
N GLU A 383 8.51 -19.49 12.88
CA GLU A 383 7.89 -20.81 12.73
C GLU A 383 7.40 -21.05 11.29
N GLN A 384 6.72 -20.08 10.69
CA GLN A 384 6.14 -20.17 9.35
C GLN A 384 7.11 -19.74 8.25
N HIS A 385 8.37 -19.44 8.58
CA HIS A 385 9.40 -18.96 7.66
C HIS A 385 8.96 -17.76 6.81
N LEU A 386 8.30 -16.78 7.42
CA LEU A 386 7.77 -15.59 6.75
C LEU A 386 8.86 -14.52 6.61
N ALA A 387 8.87 -13.80 5.48
CA ALA A 387 9.66 -12.58 5.31
C ALA A 387 8.91 -11.40 5.95
N VAL A 388 9.31 -11.02 7.17
CA VAL A 388 8.62 -10.01 7.98
C VAL A 388 9.57 -8.94 8.47
N TYR A 389 9.12 -7.69 8.45
CA TYR A 389 9.77 -6.54 9.08
C TYR A 389 8.77 -5.85 10.03
N LEU A 390 9.10 -5.81 11.32
CA LEU A 390 8.26 -5.26 12.38
C LEU A 390 8.88 -3.99 12.94
N ILE A 391 8.05 -3.00 13.25
CA ILE A 391 8.47 -1.80 14.01
C ILE A 391 7.61 -1.69 15.26
N SER A 392 8.23 -1.58 16.42
CA SER A 392 7.55 -1.45 17.71
C SER A 392 8.01 -0.22 18.47
N LYS A 393 7.14 0.35 19.30
CA LYS A 393 7.49 1.44 20.21
C LYS A 393 8.05 0.91 21.53
N GLN A 394 9.24 1.36 21.92
CA GLN A 394 9.88 1.05 23.21
C GLN A 394 10.28 2.36 23.91
N GLY A 395 9.49 2.77 24.91
CA GLY A 395 9.58 4.11 25.48
C GLY A 395 9.27 5.15 24.41
N ASP A 396 10.18 6.11 24.24
CA ASP A 396 10.09 7.16 23.22
C ASP A 396 10.76 6.79 21.89
N LYS A 397 11.28 5.56 21.74
CA LYS A 397 12.01 5.12 20.55
C LYS A 397 11.23 4.08 19.75
N PHE A 398 11.47 4.04 18.44
CA PHE A 398 11.06 2.93 17.58
C PHE A 398 12.19 1.91 17.43
N VAL A 399 11.87 0.64 17.61
CA VAL A 399 12.79 -0.49 17.43
C VAL A 399 12.27 -1.38 16.30
N SER A 400 13.13 -1.68 15.34
CA SER A 400 12.83 -2.58 14.23
C SER A 400 13.36 -3.98 14.46
N TRP A 401 12.63 -4.98 13.98
CA TRP A 401 13.08 -6.37 13.88
C TRP A 401 12.77 -6.89 12.47
N MET A 402 13.64 -7.74 11.93
CA MET A 402 13.41 -8.41 10.65
C MET A 402 13.66 -9.90 10.78
N SER A 403 12.86 -10.71 10.09
CA SER A 403 13.10 -12.15 10.01
C SER A 403 14.30 -12.45 9.08
N PRO A 404 14.95 -13.62 9.20
CA PRO A 404 16.01 -14.03 8.29
C PRO A 404 15.58 -14.01 6.82
N GLN A 405 14.33 -14.40 6.54
CA GLN A 405 13.77 -14.43 5.18
C GLN A 405 13.62 -13.02 4.60
N PHE A 406 13.32 -12.01 5.43
CA PHE A 406 13.21 -10.63 4.97
C PHE A 406 14.55 -10.08 4.48
N ALA A 407 15.66 -10.48 5.11
CA ALA A 407 16.99 -9.98 4.78
C ALA A 407 17.42 -10.32 3.34
N ALA A 408 16.89 -11.41 2.77
CA ALA A 408 17.18 -11.82 1.39
C ALA A 408 16.66 -10.82 0.34
N PHE A 409 15.67 -10.00 0.68
CA PHE A 409 15.08 -9.00 -0.21
C PHE A 409 15.78 -7.64 -0.11
N LEU A 410 16.69 -7.44 0.84
CA LEU A 410 17.34 -6.15 1.04
C LEU A 410 18.29 -5.83 -0.11
N ILE A 411 18.13 -4.64 -0.67
CA ILE A 411 19.11 -4.07 -1.59
C ILE A 411 20.25 -3.50 -0.75
N PRO A 412 21.51 -3.93 -0.95
CA PRO A 412 22.65 -3.35 -0.25
C PRO A 412 22.66 -1.83 -0.41
N ALA A 413 22.96 -1.11 0.68
CA ALA A 413 23.28 0.31 0.54
C ALA A 413 24.45 0.41 -0.44
N ALA A 414 24.34 1.29 -1.44
CA ALA A 414 25.44 1.53 -2.36
C ALA A 414 26.67 1.83 -1.51
N THR A 415 27.69 0.96 -1.58
CA THR A 415 29.01 1.30 -1.11
C THR A 415 29.36 2.58 -1.85
N THR A 416 29.47 3.68 -1.11
CA THR A 416 30.14 4.87 -1.61
C THR A 416 31.60 4.46 -1.85
N GLY A 417 31.87 3.83 -2.99
CA GLY A 417 33.12 4.04 -3.70
C GLY A 417 33.04 5.47 -4.19
N GLU A 418 33.99 6.34 -3.87
CA GLU A 418 35.42 6.16 -4.09
C GLU A 418 36.23 7.06 -3.11
N PRO A 419 37.58 7.06 -3.19
CA PRO A 419 38.55 6.88 -2.09
C PRO A 419 38.73 8.03 -1.10
#